data_AF-A0A1R0VCL7-F1
#
_entry.id   AF-A0A1R0VCL7-F1
#
_cell.length_a   1.000
_cell.length_b   1.000
_cell.length_c   1.000
_cell.angle_alpha   90.00
_cell.angle_beta   90.00
_cell.angle_gamma   90.00
#
_symmetry.space_group_name_H-M   'P 1'
#
loop_
_entity.id
_entity.type
_entity.pdbx_description
1 polymer ?
#
loop_
_entity_poly.entity_id
_entity_poly.type
_entity_poly.pdbx_seq_one_letter_code
_entity_poly.pdbx_strand_id
1 'polypeptide(L)'
;MSETSARQRLDTPRGTRGFGLHVDVEAVGQFGESIARFLGTGRYLAIQTIIVVVWIALNIGVFTFQWDPYPFILLNLAFSTQAAYAAPLILLAQNRQENRDRVSLEEDRRRAEQTKADTEYLARELASLRLAVGEVVTRDYLRRELEELRDLIAELNAPADAERTASSKADGTERRPKRSG
;
A
#
# COMPACT_ATOMS: atom_id res chain seq x y z
N MET A 1 -15.80 -51.02 -38.31
CA MET A 1 -15.89 -49.92 -37.31
C MET A 1 -15.18 -50.39 -36.06
N SER A 2 -13.86 -50.18 -36.00
CA SER A 2 -13.03 -50.49 -34.85
C SER A 2 -11.92 -49.44 -34.80
N GLU A 3 -11.56 -48.97 -33.61
CA GLU A 3 -10.50 -48.00 -33.26
C GLU A 3 -10.97 -46.63 -32.77
N THR A 4 -11.52 -46.59 -31.54
CA THR A 4 -11.60 -45.31 -30.80
C THR A 4 -11.59 -45.51 -29.27
N SER A 5 -10.78 -46.43 -28.73
CA SER A 5 -10.71 -46.64 -27.27
C SER A 5 -9.33 -46.90 -26.69
N ALA A 6 -8.26 -46.39 -27.33
CA ALA A 6 -6.88 -46.58 -26.86
C ALA A 6 -6.19 -45.29 -26.38
N ARG A 7 -6.84 -44.12 -26.45
CA ARG A 7 -6.20 -42.83 -26.16
C ARG A 7 -6.52 -42.20 -24.80
N GLN A 8 -7.24 -42.88 -23.90
CA GLN A 8 -7.83 -42.22 -22.73
C GLN A 8 -7.18 -42.49 -21.37
N ARG A 9 -6.06 -43.22 -21.22
CA ARG A 9 -5.55 -43.52 -19.86
C ARG A 9 -4.03 -43.57 -19.73
N LEU A 10 -3.35 -42.50 -20.15
CA LEU A 10 -1.90 -42.36 -19.92
C LEU A 10 -1.50 -41.07 -19.18
N ASP A 11 -2.44 -40.37 -18.54
CA ASP A 11 -2.19 -39.04 -17.97
C ASP A 11 -2.43 -38.93 -16.45
N THR A 12 -2.37 -40.07 -15.75
CA THR A 12 -2.42 -40.06 -14.28
C THR A 12 -1.02 -40.38 -13.77
N PRO A 13 -0.23 -39.40 -13.32
CA PRO A 13 1.02 -39.70 -12.65
C PRO A 13 0.69 -40.57 -11.43
N ARG A 14 1.17 -41.81 -11.44
CA ARG A 14 1.11 -42.70 -10.28
C ARG A 14 1.88 -42.00 -9.16
N GLY A 15 1.14 -41.43 -8.21
CA GLY A 15 1.73 -40.84 -7.01
C GLY A 15 2.54 -41.89 -6.27
N THR A 16 3.85 -41.78 -6.33
CA THR A 16 4.78 -42.50 -5.47
C THR A 16 4.35 -42.22 -4.04
N ARG A 17 3.77 -43.21 -3.35
CA ARG A 17 3.55 -43.16 -1.90
C ARG A 17 4.93 -43.20 -1.22
N GLY A 18 5.62 -42.07 -1.24
CA GLY A 18 6.74 -41.82 -0.35
C GLY A 18 6.19 -41.76 1.07
N PHE A 19 6.92 -42.35 1.99
CA PHE A 19 6.71 -42.20 3.43
C PHE A 19 7.01 -40.74 3.78
N GLY A 20 6.05 -39.85 3.51
CA GLY A 20 6.15 -38.43 3.82
C GLY A 20 6.05 -38.28 5.33
N LEU A 21 7.17 -37.98 5.97
CA LEU A 21 7.16 -37.42 7.30
C LEU A 21 6.43 -36.07 7.16
N HIS A 22 5.10 -36.07 7.38
CA HIS A 22 4.30 -34.85 7.44
C HIS A 22 4.73 -34.09 8.68
N VAL A 23 5.85 -33.40 8.56
CA VAL A 23 6.23 -32.36 9.51
C VAL A 23 5.18 -31.27 9.31
N ASP A 24 4.28 -31.15 10.28
CA ASP A 24 3.23 -30.14 10.28
C ASP A 24 3.89 -28.76 10.34
N VAL A 25 4.09 -28.16 9.16
CA VAL A 25 4.75 -26.86 8.98
C VAL A 25 4.03 -25.77 9.78
N GLU A 26 2.72 -25.94 9.96
CA GLU A 26 1.87 -25.06 10.76
C GLU A 26 2.22 -25.11 12.25
N ALA A 27 2.43 -26.31 12.81
CA ALA A 27 2.82 -26.49 14.21
C ALA A 27 4.21 -25.89 14.45
N VAL A 28 5.17 -26.20 13.57
CA VAL A 28 6.53 -25.63 13.63
C VAL A 28 6.49 -24.10 13.51
N GLY A 29 5.57 -23.55 12.72
CA GLY A 29 5.34 -22.12 12.61
C GLY A 29 4.88 -21.48 13.93
N GLN A 30 3.85 -22.04 14.57
CA GLN A 30 3.36 -21.53 15.85
C GLN A 30 4.42 -21.63 16.96
N PHE A 31 5.18 -22.73 16.98
CA PHE A 31 6.32 -22.89 17.91
C PHE A 31 7.40 -21.85 17.67
N GLY A 32 7.80 -21.60 16.41
CA GLY A 32 8.79 -20.60 16.06
C GLY A 32 8.40 -19.17 16.46
N GLU A 33 7.12 -18.81 16.33
CA GLU A 33 6.63 -17.49 16.72
C GLU A 33 6.54 -17.31 18.25
N SER A 34 6.25 -18.38 18.99
CA SER A 34 6.35 -18.37 20.45
C SER A 34 7.81 -18.25 20.92
N ILE A 35 8.72 -19.00 20.29
CA ILE A 35 10.16 -18.97 20.60
C ILE A 35 10.76 -17.61 20.28
N ALA A 36 10.41 -16.99 19.16
CA ALA A 36 10.88 -15.65 18.79
C ALA A 36 10.45 -14.58 19.80
N ARG A 37 9.19 -14.59 20.24
CA ARG A 37 8.70 -13.67 21.28
C ARG A 37 9.38 -13.92 22.63
N PHE A 38 9.68 -15.17 22.95
CA PHE A 38 10.35 -15.54 24.19
C PHE A 38 11.83 -15.13 24.22
N LEU A 39 12.57 -15.41 23.15
CA LEU A 39 13.99 -15.05 22.99
C LEU A 39 14.20 -13.53 22.81
N GLY A 40 13.25 -12.83 22.18
CA GLY A 40 13.29 -11.38 22.01
C GLY A 40 13.02 -10.58 23.30
N THR A 41 12.53 -11.25 24.35
CA THR A 41 12.29 -10.62 25.65
C THR A 41 13.52 -10.82 26.55
N GLY A 42 14.03 -9.76 27.18
CA GLY A 42 15.18 -9.84 28.12
C GLY A 42 14.99 -10.80 29.31
N ARG A 43 13.77 -11.30 29.52
CA ARG A 43 13.42 -12.32 30.50
C ARG A 43 14.13 -13.65 30.27
N TYR A 44 14.35 -14.07 29.01
CA TYR A 44 15.07 -15.31 28.73
C TYR A 44 16.52 -15.25 29.24
N LEU A 45 17.22 -14.15 28.91
CA LEU A 45 18.58 -13.91 29.37
C LEU A 45 18.65 -13.90 30.91
N ALA A 46 17.71 -13.24 31.59
CA ALA A 46 17.67 -13.21 33.05
C ALA A 46 17.52 -14.61 33.66
N ILE A 47 16.60 -15.43 33.15
CA ILE A 47 16.40 -16.81 33.62
C ILE A 47 17.66 -17.66 33.37
N GLN A 48 18.26 -17.55 32.18
CA GLN A 48 19.48 -18.30 31.82
C GLN A 48 20.66 -17.92 32.73
N THR A 49 20.84 -16.64 33.03
CA THR A 49 21.88 -16.18 33.98
C THR A 49 21.63 -16.73 35.39
N ILE A 50 20.38 -16.72 35.87
CA ILE A 50 20.05 -17.29 37.19
C ILE A 50 20.40 -18.77 37.25
N ILE A 51 20.06 -19.55 36.22
CA ILE A 51 20.39 -20.98 36.16
C ILE A 51 21.90 -21.20 36.26
N VAL A 52 22.71 -20.43 35.51
CA VAL A 52 24.18 -20.52 35.57
C VAL A 52 24.71 -20.20 36.95
N VAL A 53 24.24 -19.12 37.57
CA VAL A 53 24.67 -18.71 38.92
C VAL A 53 24.30 -19.76 39.95
N VAL A 54 23.08 -20.30 39.90
CA VAL A 54 22.63 -21.37 40.80
C VAL A 54 23.45 -22.64 40.61
N TRP A 55 23.79 -23.01 39.37
CA TRP A 55 24.63 -24.17 39.07
C TRP A 55 26.02 -24.03 39.70
N ILE A 56 26.66 -22.88 39.50
CA ILE A 56 27.98 -22.58 40.07
C ILE A 56 27.89 -22.59 41.61
N ALA A 57 26.87 -21.95 42.19
CA ALA A 57 26.69 -21.88 43.64
C ALA A 57 26.46 -23.26 44.28
N LEU A 58 25.64 -24.11 43.66
CA LEU A 58 25.39 -25.48 44.11
C LEU A 58 26.67 -26.33 44.02
N ASN A 59 27.44 -26.16 42.94
CA ASN A 59 28.69 -26.89 42.74
C ASN A 59 29.76 -26.53 43.79
N ILE A 60 29.92 -25.24 44.10
CA ILE A 60 30.85 -24.75 45.12
C ILE A 60 30.36 -25.12 46.54
N GLY A 61 29.05 -25.07 46.78
CA GLY A 61 28.45 -25.37 48.09
C GLY A 61 28.52 -26.85 48.47
N VAL A 62 28.48 -27.77 47.51
CA VAL A 62 28.57 -29.22 47.74
C VAL A 62 30.03 -29.67 47.66
N PHE A 63 30.82 -29.29 48.67
CA PHE A 63 32.27 -29.59 48.77
C PHE A 63 32.60 -31.09 48.71
N THR A 64 31.66 -31.96 49.11
CA THR A 64 31.90 -33.40 49.26
C THR A 64 31.73 -34.19 47.96
N PHE A 65 30.99 -33.66 46.98
CA PHE A 65 30.63 -34.42 45.77
C PHE A 65 31.11 -33.79 44.46
N GLN A 66 31.49 -32.49 44.44
CA GLN A 66 32.14 -31.79 43.31
C GLN A 66 31.75 -32.34 41.92
N TRP A 67 30.45 -32.38 41.60
CA TRP A 67 29.94 -33.05 40.39
C TRP A 67 30.48 -32.44 39.09
N ASP A 68 30.96 -31.20 39.12
CA ASP A 68 31.56 -30.49 37.99
C ASP A 68 32.69 -29.57 38.48
N PRO A 69 33.90 -30.08 38.78
CA PRO A 69 35.01 -29.27 39.30
C PRO A 69 35.46 -28.21 38.29
N TYR A 70 36.06 -27.11 38.78
CA TYR A 70 36.64 -26.08 37.91
C TYR A 70 37.60 -26.74 36.89
N PRO A 71 37.38 -26.61 35.55
CA PRO A 71 36.73 -25.51 34.83
C PRO A 71 35.26 -25.71 34.36
N PHE A 72 34.43 -26.48 35.08
CA PHE A 72 33.00 -26.73 34.77
C PHE A 72 32.76 -27.35 33.38
N ILE A 73 33.28 -28.57 33.17
CA ILE A 73 33.24 -29.26 31.87
C ILE A 73 31.81 -29.61 31.44
N LEU A 74 30.93 -29.93 32.38
CA LEU A 74 29.55 -30.31 32.07
C LEU A 74 28.73 -29.11 31.65
N LEU A 75 28.89 -27.98 32.35
CA LEU A 75 28.27 -26.72 31.95
C LEU A 75 28.74 -26.29 30.56
N ASN A 76 30.03 -26.38 30.29
CA ASN A 76 30.59 -26.02 28.99
C ASN A 76 30.07 -26.95 27.87
N LEU A 77 29.97 -28.25 28.15
CA LEU A 77 29.40 -29.22 27.20
C LEU A 77 27.94 -28.88 26.89
N ALA A 78 27.14 -28.57 27.92
CA ALA A 78 25.74 -28.20 27.76
C ALA A 78 25.58 -26.93 26.89
N PHE A 79 26.38 -25.89 27.15
CA PHE A 79 26.40 -24.68 26.33
C PHE A 79 26.84 -24.94 24.90
N SER A 80 27.84 -25.81 24.70
CA SER A 80 28.31 -26.20 23.37
C SER A 80 27.22 -26.89 22.57
N THR A 81 26.50 -27.84 23.19
CA THR A 81 25.34 -28.49 22.55
C THR A 81 24.19 -27.52 22.32
N GLN A 82 23.91 -26.63 23.27
CA GLN A 82 22.88 -25.60 23.13
C GLN A 82 23.14 -24.70 21.92
N ALA A 83 24.38 -24.21 21.76
CA ALA A 83 24.78 -23.41 20.62
C ALA A 83 24.68 -24.20 19.31
N ALA A 84 25.11 -25.47 19.31
CA ALA A 84 25.06 -26.33 18.13
C ALA A 84 23.62 -26.58 17.64
N TYR A 85 22.65 -26.72 18.54
CA TYR A 85 21.23 -26.88 18.18
C TYR A 85 20.51 -25.55 17.89
N ALA A 86 21.02 -24.44 18.43
CA ALA A 86 20.46 -23.12 18.14
C ALA A 86 20.61 -22.74 16.66
N ALA A 87 21.76 -23.02 16.05
CA ALA A 87 22.01 -22.70 14.64
C ALA A 87 20.95 -23.24 13.65
N PRO A 88 20.60 -24.54 13.62
CA PRO A 88 19.57 -25.05 12.72
C PRO A 88 18.17 -24.53 13.06
N LEU A 89 17.85 -24.33 14.35
CA LEU A 89 16.57 -23.72 14.74
C LEU A 89 16.44 -22.28 14.25
N ILE A 90 17.52 -21.49 14.35
CA ILE A 90 17.58 -20.12 13.85
C ILE A 90 17.42 -20.10 12.33
N LEU A 91 18.09 -21.01 11.60
CA LEU A 91 17.95 -21.12 10.15
C LEU A 91 16.51 -21.45 9.72
N LEU A 92 15.82 -22.33 10.44
CA LEU A 92 14.41 -22.63 10.20
C LEU A 92 13.51 -21.41 10.46
N ALA A 93 13.78 -20.67 11.53
CA ALA A 93 13.06 -19.44 11.84
C ALA A 93 13.30 -18.36 10.77
N GLN A 94 14.54 -18.23 10.30
CA GLN A 94 14.95 -17.27 9.26
C GLN A 94 14.33 -17.58 7.91
N ASN A 95 14.42 -18.83 7.41
CA ASN A 95 13.81 -19.22 6.12
C ASN A 95 12.30 -18.91 6.07
N ARG A 96 11.61 -19.05 7.20
CA ARG A 96 10.19 -18.73 7.30
C ARG A 96 9.94 -17.23 7.30
N GLN A 97 10.74 -16.47 8.05
CA GLN A 97 10.65 -15.01 8.07
C GLN A 97 10.88 -14.45 6.67
N GLU A 98 11.92 -14.93 5.98
CA GLU A 98 12.24 -14.54 4.60
C GLU A 98 11.11 -14.87 3.61
N ASN A 99 10.47 -16.04 3.75
CA ASN A 99 9.34 -16.40 2.90
C ASN A 99 8.12 -15.47 3.13
N ARG A 100 7.81 -15.13 4.38
CA ARG A 100 6.75 -14.18 4.72
C ARG A 100 7.06 -12.78 4.19
N ASP A 101 8.28 -12.32 4.38
CA ASP A 101 8.75 -11.01 3.92
C ASP A 101 8.71 -10.95 2.38
N ARG A 102 9.08 -12.03 1.70
CA ARG A 102 8.98 -12.15 0.24
C ARG A 102 7.55 -12.03 -0.25
N VAL A 103 6.59 -12.74 0.35
CA VAL A 103 5.17 -12.65 -0.04
C VAL A 103 4.65 -11.23 0.17
N SER A 104 4.97 -10.61 1.31
CA SER A 104 4.59 -9.21 1.59
C SER A 104 5.14 -8.25 0.54
N LEU A 105 6.42 -8.41 0.15
CA LEU A 105 7.05 -7.58 -0.87
C LEU A 105 6.44 -7.78 -2.26
N GLU A 106 6.07 -9.02 -2.61
CA GLU A 106 5.39 -9.34 -3.87
C GLU A 106 4.00 -8.70 -3.93
N GLU A 107 3.24 -8.74 -2.83
CA GLU A 107 1.94 -8.05 -2.72
C GLU A 107 2.08 -6.53 -2.83
N ASP A 108 3.03 -5.94 -2.12
CA ASP A 108 3.26 -4.49 -2.17
C ASP A 108 3.67 -4.03 -3.57
N ARG A 109 4.50 -4.81 -4.29
CA ARG A 109 4.81 -4.54 -5.70
C ARG A 109 3.57 -4.57 -6.58
N ARG A 110 2.71 -5.59 -6.44
CA ARG A 110 1.46 -5.68 -7.21
C ARG A 110 0.53 -4.50 -6.92
N ARG A 111 0.40 -4.11 -5.66
CA ARG A 111 -0.41 -2.94 -5.27
C ARG A 111 0.16 -1.65 -5.84
N ALA A 112 1.47 -1.48 -5.86
CA ALA A 112 2.13 -0.32 -6.44
C ALA A 112 1.90 -0.25 -7.96
N GLU A 113 1.99 -1.38 -8.67
CA GLU A 113 1.68 -1.47 -10.10
C GLU A 113 0.22 -1.11 -10.41
N GLN A 114 -0.72 -1.64 -9.62
CA GLN A 114 -2.15 -1.30 -9.75
C GLN A 114 -2.41 0.18 -9.48
N THR A 115 -1.89 0.73 -8.39
CA THR A 115 -2.05 2.14 -8.04
C THR A 115 -1.47 3.05 -9.13
N LYS A 116 -0.33 2.66 -9.71
CA LYS A 116 0.26 3.39 -10.84
C LYS A 116 -0.66 3.34 -12.07
N ALA A 117 -1.19 2.17 -12.43
CA ALA A 117 -2.12 2.04 -13.55
C ALA A 117 -3.41 2.85 -13.34
N ASP A 118 -3.99 2.83 -12.14
CA ASP A 118 -5.17 3.61 -11.78
C ASP A 118 -4.89 5.11 -11.86
N THR A 119 -3.72 5.54 -11.39
CA THR A 119 -3.31 6.96 -11.49
C THR A 119 -3.11 7.38 -12.93
N GLU A 120 -2.49 6.55 -13.77
CA GLU A 120 -2.35 6.81 -15.20
C GLU A 120 -3.71 6.85 -15.92
N TYR A 121 -4.63 5.97 -15.54
CA TYR A 121 -6.00 5.96 -16.06
C TYR A 121 -6.74 7.24 -15.68
N LEU A 122 -6.75 7.61 -14.40
CA LEU A 122 -7.35 8.85 -13.92
C LEU A 122 -6.72 10.09 -14.55
N ALA A 123 -5.41 10.11 -14.77
CA ALA A 123 -4.73 11.21 -15.44
C ALA A 123 -5.17 11.34 -16.92
N ARG A 124 -5.36 10.21 -17.62
CA ARG A 124 -5.89 10.21 -19.00
C ARG A 124 -7.33 10.67 -19.05
N GLU A 125 -8.18 10.21 -18.13
CA GLU A 125 -9.58 10.65 -18.02
C GLU A 125 -9.68 12.13 -17.64
N LEU A 126 -8.82 12.63 -16.75
CA LEU A 126 -8.76 14.05 -16.42
C LEU A 126 -8.33 14.88 -17.63
N ALA A 127 -7.37 14.38 -18.42
CA ALA A 127 -6.91 15.05 -19.63
C ALA A 127 -8.00 15.09 -20.71
N SER A 128 -8.71 13.97 -20.95
CA SER A 128 -9.84 13.92 -21.90
C SER A 128 -10.99 14.82 -21.44
N LEU A 129 -11.35 14.79 -20.15
CA LEU A 129 -12.35 15.67 -19.57
C LEU A 129 -11.96 17.14 -19.69
N ARG A 130 -10.68 17.48 -19.44
CA ARG A 130 -10.16 18.84 -19.59
C ARG A 130 -10.27 19.32 -21.04
N LEU A 131 -10.00 18.46 -22.02
CA LEU A 131 -10.15 18.83 -23.44
C LEU A 131 -11.62 19.05 -23.79
N ALA A 132 -12.51 18.15 -23.37
CA ALA A 132 -13.95 18.27 -23.60
C ALA A 132 -14.55 19.53 -22.95
N VAL A 133 -14.19 19.84 -21.69
CA VAL A 133 -14.64 21.06 -21.00
C VAL A 133 -13.96 22.31 -21.57
N GLY A 134 -12.69 22.20 -21.97
CA GLY A 134 -11.93 23.29 -22.61
C GLY A 134 -12.55 23.74 -23.94
N GLU A 135 -13.15 22.82 -24.70
CA GLU A 135 -13.95 23.18 -25.88
C GLU A 135 -15.27 23.87 -25.50
N VAL A 136 -15.96 23.42 -24.44
CA VAL A 136 -17.32 23.87 -24.08
C VAL A 136 -17.38 25.23 -23.36
N VAL A 137 -16.25 25.77 -22.90
CA VAL A 137 -16.16 27.13 -22.32
C VAL A 137 -15.06 27.94 -23.01
N THR A 138 -15.00 27.88 -24.33
CA THR A 138 -14.07 28.76 -25.05
C THR A 138 -14.52 30.20 -24.85
N ARG A 139 -13.58 31.07 -24.45
CA ARG A 139 -13.78 32.52 -24.27
C ARG A 139 -14.51 33.16 -25.45
N ASP A 140 -14.28 32.66 -26.66
CA ASP A 140 -14.91 33.14 -27.89
C ASP A 140 -16.39 32.76 -28.03
N TYR A 141 -16.83 31.65 -27.43
CA TYR A 141 -18.25 31.30 -27.33
C TYR A 141 -18.95 32.21 -26.33
N LEU A 142 -18.41 32.37 -25.11
CA LEU A 142 -18.96 33.33 -24.15
C LEU A 142 -18.96 34.76 -24.68
N ARG A 143 -17.93 35.14 -25.44
CA ARG A 143 -17.85 36.47 -26.04
C ARG A 143 -18.90 36.66 -27.13
N ARG A 144 -19.10 35.65 -27.99
CA ARG A 144 -20.17 35.66 -28.99
C ARG A 144 -21.54 35.74 -28.35
N GLU A 145 -21.82 34.91 -27.35
CA GLU A 145 -23.12 34.92 -26.68
C GLU A 145 -23.38 36.24 -25.94
N LEU A 146 -22.34 36.83 -25.34
CA LEU A 146 -22.43 38.16 -24.73
C LEU A 146 -22.65 39.27 -25.77
N GLU A 147 -22.02 39.20 -26.95
CA GLU A 147 -22.22 40.15 -28.04
C GLU A 147 -23.62 40.01 -28.66
N GLU A 148 -24.10 38.80 -28.86
CA GLU A 148 -25.46 38.52 -29.34
C GLU A 148 -26.52 39.03 -28.34
N LEU A 149 -26.34 38.76 -27.04
CA LEU A 149 -27.19 39.34 -25.99
C LEU A 149 -27.13 40.87 -25.97
N ARG A 150 -25.94 41.47 -26.14
CA ARG A 150 -25.79 42.93 -26.19
C ARG A 150 -26.55 43.52 -27.36
N ASP A 151 -26.48 42.90 -28.53
CA ASP A 151 -27.13 43.37 -29.75
C ASP A 151 -28.65 43.23 -29.64
N LEU A 152 -29.16 42.13 -29.09
CA LEU A 152 -30.58 41.93 -28.79
C LEU A 152 -31.13 43.01 -27.83
N ILE A 153 -30.38 43.35 -26.78
CA ILE A 153 -30.75 44.43 -25.84
C ILE A 153 -30.70 45.80 -26.52
N ALA A 154 -29.70 46.04 -27.37
CA ALA A 154 -29.57 47.30 -28.12
C ALA A 154 -30.73 47.50 -29.10
N GLU A 155 -31.17 46.43 -29.77
CA GLU A 155 -32.31 46.45 -30.68
C GLU A 155 -33.63 46.73 -29.94
N LEU A 156 -33.80 46.16 -28.74
CA LEU A 156 -34.94 46.45 -27.87
C LEU A 156 -34.94 47.88 -27.31
N ASN A 157 -33.76 48.48 -27.08
CA ASN A 157 -33.63 49.86 -26.60
C ASN A 157 -33.60 50.92 -27.72
N ALA A 158 -33.28 50.56 -28.97
CA ALA A 158 -33.27 51.45 -30.12
C ALA A 158 -34.57 52.27 -30.31
N PRO A 159 -35.79 51.71 -30.15
CA PRO A 159 -37.01 52.52 -30.18
C PRO A 159 -37.10 53.50 -28.99
N ALA A 160 -36.55 53.17 -27.82
CA ALA A 160 -36.57 54.03 -26.64
C ALA A 160 -35.56 55.20 -26.71
N ASP A 161 -34.40 54.99 -27.34
CA ASP A 161 -33.37 56.03 -27.49
C ASP A 161 -33.69 57.02 -28.63
N ALA A 162 -34.38 56.57 -29.69
CA ALA A 162 -34.89 57.44 -30.75
C ALA A 162 -35.96 58.42 -30.22
N GLU A 163 -36.86 57.97 -29.34
CA GLU A 163 -37.83 58.84 -28.66
C GLU A 163 -37.15 59.83 -27.69
N ARG A 164 -36.15 59.39 -26.92
CA ARG A 164 -35.40 60.28 -26.00
C ARG A 164 -34.57 61.35 -26.72
N THR A 165 -33.92 61.00 -27.82
CA THR A 165 -33.11 61.97 -28.60
C THR A 165 -33.98 62.95 -29.39
N ALA A 166 -35.16 62.53 -29.87
CA ALA A 166 -36.16 63.43 -30.43
C ALA A 166 -36.72 64.40 -29.38
N SER A 167 -37.05 63.90 -28.18
CA SER A 167 -37.54 64.74 -27.07
C SER A 167 -36.48 65.73 -26.57
N SER A 168 -35.20 65.35 -26.53
CA SER A 168 -34.10 66.23 -26.10
C SER A 168 -33.77 67.32 -27.13
N LYS A 169 -33.84 67.03 -28.44
CA LYS A 169 -33.69 68.04 -29.51
C LYS A 169 -34.84 69.05 -29.56
N ALA A 170 -36.06 68.63 -29.20
CA ALA A 170 -37.20 69.52 -29.09
C ALA A 170 -37.02 70.55 -27.96
N ASP A 171 -36.57 70.11 -26.77
CA ASP A 171 -36.37 71.01 -25.60
C ASP A 171 -35.18 71.98 -25.78
N GLY A 172 -34.17 71.61 -26.58
CA GLY A 172 -33.00 72.46 -26.87
C GLY A 172 -33.27 73.62 -27.85
N THR A 173 -34.32 73.53 -28.68
CA THR A 173 -34.58 74.49 -29.76
C THR A 173 -35.45 75.67 -29.31
N GLU A 174 -36.19 75.54 -28.19
CA GLU A 174 -36.99 76.63 -27.63
C GLU A 174 -36.20 77.65 -26.79
N ARG A 175 -34.95 77.37 -26.42
CA ARG A 175 -34.13 78.26 -25.58
C ARG A 175 -33.17 79.13 -26.40
N ARG A 176 -33.68 79.96 -27.32
CA ARG A 176 -32.90 81.06 -27.91
C ARG A 176 -33.63 82.39 -27.67
N PRO A 177 -33.24 83.19 -26.65
CA PRO A 177 -33.98 84.39 -26.29
C PRO A 177 -33.70 85.54 -27.28
N LYS A 178 -34.78 86.16 -27.75
CA LYS A 178 -34.76 87.45 -28.45
C LYS A 178 -34.31 88.56 -27.49
N ARG A 179 -33.36 89.40 -27.93
CA ARG A 179 -33.09 90.74 -27.37
C ARG A 179 -32.53 91.57 -28.52
N SER A 180 -33.29 92.40 -29.24
CA SER A 180 -34.07 93.60 -28.90
C SER A 180 -33.20 94.72 -28.30
N GLY A 181 -33.09 95.83 -29.03
CA GLY A 181 -32.58 97.12 -28.55
C GLY A 181 -31.41 97.62 -29.37
#